data_AF-A0A8S3GPD3-F1
#
_entry.id   AF-A0A8S3GPD3-F1
#
_cell.length_a   1.000
_cell.length_b   1.000
_cell.length_c   1.000
_cell.angle_alpha   90.00
_cell.angle_beta   90.00
_cell.angle_gamma   90.00
#
_symmetry.space_group_name_H-M   'P 1'
#
loop_
_entity.id
_entity.type
_entity.pdbx_description
1 polymer ?
#
loop_
_entity_poly.entity_id
_entity_poly.type
_entity_poly.pdbx_seq_one_letter_code
_entity_poly.pdbx_strand_id
1 'polypeptide(L)'
;MPPTTRPVQTKFVSENTLASFTGAFQLGFDFVEFDVQLSKDKIPVVYHDFQVAITLKRKFHQAELFVVPVKDLTLPQLQSLKIYHASKTDVIKIEDDLDEDEPTGQEQFSSLFPTLQELFEQLD
;
A
#
# COMPACT_ATOMS: atom_id res chain seq x y z
N MET A 1 -13.18 -12.50 35.36
CA MET A 1 -11.89 -12.53 34.63
C MET A 1 -12.11 -11.83 33.30
N PRO A 2 -11.19 -10.99 32.82
CA PRO A 2 -11.30 -10.48 31.46
C PRO A 2 -11.04 -11.65 30.48
N PRO A 3 -11.65 -11.64 29.29
CA PRO A 3 -11.38 -12.68 28.30
C PRO A 3 -9.92 -12.57 27.85
N THR A 4 -9.23 -13.71 27.85
CA THR A 4 -7.90 -13.85 27.26
C THR A 4 -8.00 -13.67 25.75
N THR A 5 -7.71 -12.47 25.26
CA THR A 5 -7.58 -12.19 23.83
C THR A 5 -6.42 -12.99 23.27
N ARG A 6 -6.70 -13.86 22.29
CA ARG A 6 -5.67 -14.57 21.53
C ARG A 6 -4.82 -13.52 20.81
N PRO A 7 -3.49 -13.69 20.70
CA PRO A 7 -2.67 -12.79 19.92
C PRO A 7 -3.16 -12.80 18.47
N VAL A 8 -3.59 -11.64 17.97
CA VAL A 8 -4.02 -11.45 16.59
C VAL A 8 -2.77 -11.57 15.72
N GLN A 9 -2.77 -12.55 14.83
CA GLN A 9 -1.70 -12.74 13.87
C GLN A 9 -1.94 -11.79 12.68
N THR A 10 -1.44 -10.56 12.76
CA THR A 10 -1.56 -9.51 11.72
C THR A 10 -0.54 -9.64 10.58
N LYS A 11 0.06 -10.83 10.39
CA LYS A 11 1.31 -11.00 9.62
C LYS A 11 1.18 -10.78 8.10
N PHE A 12 0.00 -10.45 7.57
CA PHE A 12 -0.25 -10.46 6.12
C PHE A 12 -1.04 -9.26 5.58
N VAL A 13 -1.24 -8.18 6.35
CA VAL A 13 -1.96 -7.00 5.84
C VAL A 13 -1.00 -5.81 5.79
N SER A 14 -0.85 -5.21 4.61
CA SER A 14 -0.01 -4.03 4.42
C SER A 14 -0.57 -2.84 5.18
N GLU A 15 0.30 -2.06 5.83
CA GLU A 15 -0.07 -0.81 6.49
C GLU A 15 -0.78 0.16 5.54
N ASN A 16 -1.58 1.07 6.10
CA ASN A 16 -2.25 2.14 5.34
C ASN A 16 -3.12 1.65 4.16
N THR A 17 -3.59 0.41 4.23
CA THR A 17 -4.56 -0.16 3.27
C THR A 17 -5.94 -0.25 3.90
N LEU A 18 -6.99 -0.13 3.09
CA LEU A 18 -8.36 -0.34 3.54
C LEU A 18 -8.55 -1.71 4.21
N ALA A 19 -7.88 -2.75 3.71
CA ALA A 19 -7.88 -4.07 4.33
C ALA A 19 -7.33 -4.05 5.76
N SER A 20 -6.25 -3.30 6.02
CA SER A 20 -5.67 -3.19 7.37
C SER A 20 -6.63 -2.51 8.35
N PHE A 21 -7.32 -1.48 7.89
CA PHE A 21 -8.25 -0.71 8.70
C PHE A 21 -9.55 -1.48 8.97
N THR A 22 -10.12 -2.13 7.95
CA THR A 22 -11.27 -3.02 8.11
C THR A 22 -10.95 -4.17 9.06
N GLY A 23 -9.74 -4.74 8.99
CA GLY A 23 -9.29 -5.75 9.94
C GLY A 23 -9.24 -5.24 11.38
N ALA A 24 -8.70 -4.04 11.61
CA ALA A 24 -8.70 -3.41 12.93
C ALA A 24 -10.12 -3.17 13.47
N PHE A 25 -11.02 -2.67 12.63
CA PHE A 25 -12.42 -2.48 12.98
C PHE A 25 -13.10 -3.81 13.39
N GLN A 26 -12.95 -4.86 12.58
CA GLN A 26 -13.53 -6.18 12.85
C GLN A 26 -12.99 -6.82 14.14
N LEU A 27 -11.76 -6.51 14.53
CA LEU A 27 -11.14 -6.99 15.76
C LEU A 27 -11.52 -6.18 17.00
N GLY A 28 -12.28 -5.08 16.82
CA GLY A 28 -12.78 -4.26 17.91
C GLY A 28 -11.73 -3.33 18.53
N PHE A 29 -10.75 -2.87 17.73
CA PHE A 29 -9.84 -1.82 18.18
C PHE A 29 -10.56 -0.47 18.26
N ASP A 30 -10.34 0.27 19.35
CA ASP A 30 -10.96 1.58 19.57
C ASP A 30 -10.35 2.71 18.73
N PHE A 31 -9.09 2.53 18.32
CA PHE A 31 -8.33 3.55 17.59
C PHE A 31 -7.53 2.91 16.45
N VAL A 32 -7.38 3.69 15.38
CA VAL A 32 -6.54 3.39 14.23
C VAL A 32 -5.68 4.63 13.97
N GLU A 33 -4.40 4.41 13.67
CA GLU A 33 -3.46 5.45 13.27
C GLU A 33 -3.21 5.34 11.76
N PHE A 34 -3.07 6.49 11.11
CA PHE A 34 -2.79 6.62 9.69
C PHE A 34 -2.21 8.00 9.37
N ASP A 35 -1.32 8.06 8.37
CA ASP A 35 -0.73 9.30 7.88
C ASP A 35 -1.45 9.82 6.64
N VAL A 36 -1.51 11.14 6.50
CA VAL A 36 -2.12 11.78 5.33
C VAL A 36 -1.11 12.67 4.63
N GLN A 37 -1.01 12.50 3.32
CA GLN A 37 -0.23 13.33 2.40
C GLN A 37 -1.15 13.98 1.37
N LEU A 38 -0.71 15.07 0.74
CA LEU A 38 -1.40 15.66 -0.41
C LEU A 38 -0.72 15.25 -1.71
N SER A 39 -1.51 14.75 -2.66
CA SER A 39 -1.08 14.56 -4.05
C SER A 39 -0.83 15.91 -4.76
N LYS A 40 -0.30 15.85 -5.98
CA LYS A 40 -0.08 17.01 -6.85
C LYS A 40 -1.38 17.79 -7.13
N ASP A 41 -2.46 17.07 -7.35
CA ASP A 41 -3.83 17.58 -7.55
C ASP A 41 -4.57 17.88 -6.24
N LYS A 42 -3.84 17.92 -5.10
CA LYS A 42 -4.34 18.32 -3.77
C LYS A 42 -5.42 17.40 -3.20
N ILE A 43 -5.37 16.13 -3.58
CA ILE A 43 -6.23 15.11 -3.01
C ILE A 43 -5.52 14.50 -1.78
N PRO A 44 -6.17 14.42 -0.61
CA PRO A 44 -5.61 13.75 0.55
C PRO A 44 -5.53 12.24 0.35
N VAL A 45 -4.33 11.69 0.48
CA VAL A 45 -4.00 10.27 0.30
C VAL A 45 -3.41 9.71 1.58
N VAL A 46 -3.83 8.51 1.96
CA VAL A 46 -3.34 7.81 3.15
C VAL A 46 -2.04 7.08 2.80
N TYR A 47 -0.91 7.59 3.27
CA TYR A 47 0.43 7.05 3.00
C TYR A 47 1.48 7.68 3.92
N HIS A 48 2.39 6.87 4.45
CA HIS A 48 3.39 7.29 5.45
C HIS A 48 4.59 8.03 4.82
N ASP A 49 5.22 7.46 3.79
CA ASP A 49 6.48 8.01 3.26
C ASP A 49 6.26 9.27 2.40
N PHE A 50 7.21 10.21 2.43
CA PHE A 50 7.14 11.41 1.56
C PHE A 50 7.43 11.12 0.09
N GLN A 51 8.01 9.95 -0.22
CA GLN A 51 8.54 9.59 -1.52
C GLN A 51 8.16 8.15 -1.86
N VAL A 52 7.94 7.89 -3.15
CA VAL A 52 7.63 6.56 -3.68
C VAL A 52 8.70 6.14 -4.68
N ALA A 53 9.09 4.87 -4.65
CA ALA A 53 9.96 4.29 -5.66
C ALA A 53 9.11 3.79 -6.83
N ILE A 54 9.37 4.31 -8.03
CA ILE A 54 8.71 3.91 -9.27
C ILE A 54 9.70 3.22 -10.19
N THR A 55 9.26 2.14 -10.84
CA THR A 55 10.04 1.45 -11.87
C THR A 55 9.48 1.76 -13.24
N LEU A 56 10.31 2.26 -14.15
CA LEU A 56 9.91 2.42 -15.55
C LEU A 56 10.29 1.14 -16.33
N LYS A 57 9.30 0.28 -16.62
CA LYS A 57 9.50 -0.85 -17.55
C LYS A 57 9.70 -0.32 -18.97
N ARG A 58 10.93 -0.27 -19.45
CA ARG A 58 11.24 -0.09 -20.88
C ARG A 58 11.43 -1.47 -21.50
N LYS A 59 10.73 -1.77 -22.60
CA LYS A 59 10.63 -3.10 -23.24
C LYS A 59 11.96 -3.81 -23.57
N PHE A 60 13.12 -3.15 -23.44
CA PHE A 60 14.43 -3.70 -23.80
C PHE A 60 15.59 -3.18 -22.93
N HIS A 61 15.35 -2.52 -21.79
CA HIS A 61 16.42 -1.96 -20.95
C HIS A 61 16.16 -2.25 -19.47
N GLN A 62 17.26 -2.34 -18.71
CA GLN A 62 17.26 -2.51 -17.25
C GLN A 62 16.26 -1.56 -16.60
N ALA A 63 15.44 -2.12 -15.71
CA ALA A 63 14.49 -1.38 -14.90
C ALA A 63 15.24 -0.37 -14.02
N GLU A 64 15.11 0.92 -14.33
CA GLU A 64 15.61 2.00 -13.49
C GLU A 64 14.55 2.35 -12.43
N LEU A 65 14.97 2.38 -11.17
CA LEU A 65 14.19 2.85 -10.04
C LEU A 65 14.36 4.37 -9.90
N PHE A 66 13.24 5.09 -9.88
CA PHE A 66 13.19 6.52 -9.62
C PHE A 66 12.47 6.76 -8.31
N VAL A 67 13.05 7.59 -7.45
CA VAL A 67 12.40 8.02 -6.22
C VAL A 67 11.73 9.37 -6.48
N VAL A 68 10.41 9.43 -6.30
CA VAL A 68 9.60 10.61 -6.63
C VAL A 68 8.79 11.03 -5.40
N PRO A 69 8.76 12.33 -5.04
CA PRO A 69 7.91 12.80 -3.95
C PRO A 69 6.42 12.60 -4.25
N VAL A 70 5.64 12.19 -3.24
CA VAL A 70 4.19 11.97 -3.37
C VAL A 70 3.46 13.22 -3.85
N LYS A 71 3.85 14.38 -3.32
CA LYS A 71 3.31 15.70 -3.69
C LYS A 71 3.49 16.08 -5.17
N ASP A 72 4.33 15.36 -5.90
CA ASP A 72 4.64 15.63 -7.31
C ASP A 72 3.91 14.66 -8.26
N LEU A 73 3.08 13.74 -7.73
CA LEU A 73 2.26 12.78 -8.47
C LEU A 73 0.76 13.06 -8.28
N THR A 74 -0.04 12.92 -9.33
CA THR A 74 -1.52 13.01 -9.22
C THR A 74 -2.10 11.75 -8.59
N LEU A 75 -3.33 11.80 -8.07
CA LEU A 75 -3.99 10.62 -7.52
C LEU A 75 -4.04 9.45 -8.55
N PRO A 76 -4.45 9.64 -9.81
CA PRO A 76 -4.44 8.54 -10.79
C PRO A 76 -3.05 7.95 -11.02
N GLN A 77 -2.00 8.79 -10.96
CA GLN A 77 -0.63 8.30 -11.08
C GLN A 77 -0.26 7.44 -9.87
N LEU A 78 -0.54 7.90 -8.65
CA LEU A 78 -0.29 7.16 -7.40
C LEU A 78 -1.04 5.81 -7.41
N GLN A 79 -2.35 5.80 -7.68
CA GLN A 79 -3.17 4.59 -7.70
C GLN A 79 -2.77 3.60 -8.81
N SER A 80 -2.07 4.04 -9.86
CA SER A 80 -1.55 3.15 -10.91
C SER A 80 -0.23 2.46 -10.55
N LEU A 81 0.44 2.89 -9.47
CA LEU A 81 1.72 2.32 -9.08
C LEU A 81 1.54 0.93 -8.47
N LYS A 82 2.36 -0.02 -8.94
CA LYS A 82 2.59 -1.28 -8.24
C LYS A 82 3.73 -1.05 -7.27
N ILE A 83 3.42 -0.75 -6.01
CA ILE A 83 4.43 -0.49 -4.99
C ILE A 83 4.82 -1.79 -4.31
N TYR A 84 6.13 -1.99 -4.22
CA TYR A 84 6.74 -3.00 -3.35
C TYR A 84 7.13 -2.28 -2.07
N HIS A 85 6.42 -2.56 -0.96
CA HIS A 85 6.80 -2.00 0.34
C HIS A 85 8.17 -2.57 0.71
N ALA A 86 9.18 -1.71 0.80
CA ALA A 86 10.54 -2.08 1.15
C ALA A 86 10.63 -2.32 2.66
N SER A 87 10.00 -3.39 3.14
CA SER A 87 10.25 -3.87 4.49
C SER A 87 11.74 -4.23 4.60
N LYS A 88 12.42 -3.66 5.58
CA LYS A 88 13.88 -3.78 5.83
C LYS A 88 14.40 -5.21 5.61
N THR A 89 15.19 -5.42 4.55
CA THR A 89 16.53 -6.07 4.54
C THR A 89 16.95 -6.57 3.16
N ASP A 90 16.04 -6.84 2.21
CA ASP A 90 16.48 -7.51 0.99
C ASP A 90 16.77 -6.53 -0.15
N VAL A 91 18.07 -6.47 -0.50
CA VAL A 91 18.54 -6.05 -1.81
C VAL A 91 17.68 -6.78 -2.84
N ILE A 92 16.80 -6.06 -3.54
CA ILE A 92 15.94 -6.62 -4.57
C ILE A 92 16.85 -7.12 -5.70
N LYS A 93 17.17 -8.41 -5.66
CA LYS A 93 17.53 -9.14 -6.86
C LYS A 93 16.27 -9.19 -7.71
N ILE A 94 16.24 -8.40 -8.78
CA ILE A 94 15.28 -8.60 -9.86
C ILE A 94 15.77 -9.86 -10.58
N GLU A 95 15.35 -11.03 -10.10
CA GLU A 95 15.45 -12.27 -10.89
C GLU A 95 14.26 -12.28 -11.85
N ASP A 96 14.58 -12.40 -13.14
CA ASP A 96 13.69 -12.34 -14.32
C ASP A 96 12.78 -13.58 -14.42
N ASP A 97 11.99 -13.89 -13.39
CA ASP A 97 10.99 -14.96 -13.47
C ASP A 97 9.62 -14.36 -13.83
N LEU A 98 9.50 -14.01 -15.11
CA LEU A 98 8.21 -13.86 -15.79
C LEU A 98 7.74 -15.24 -16.25
N ASP A 99 7.17 -16.02 -15.33
CA ASP A 99 6.23 -17.07 -15.71
C ASP A 99 4.82 -16.45 -15.76
N GLU A 100 4.37 -16.19 -16.98
CA GLU A 100 2.97 -15.98 -17.31
C GLU A 100 2.22 -17.30 -17.06
N ASP A 101 1.64 -17.51 -15.86
CA ASP A 101 0.44 -18.34 -15.57
C ASP A 101 0.37 -18.84 -14.11
N GLU A 102 0.25 -17.93 -13.15
CA GLU A 102 -0.22 -18.29 -11.79
C GLU A 102 -1.29 -17.27 -11.35
N PRO A 103 -2.58 -17.66 -11.24
CA PRO A 103 -3.61 -16.81 -10.69
C PRO A 103 -3.49 -16.83 -9.16
N THR A 104 -2.42 -16.23 -8.64
CA THR A 104 -2.27 -16.00 -7.21
C THR A 104 -3.22 -14.89 -6.79
N GLY A 105 -4.41 -15.27 -6.33
CA GLY A 105 -5.28 -14.45 -5.50
C GLY A 105 -5.57 -13.06 -6.06
N GLN A 106 -6.37 -13.01 -7.13
CA GLN A 106 -7.07 -11.78 -7.50
C GLN A 106 -7.82 -11.26 -6.26
N GLU A 107 -7.79 -9.94 -6.04
CA GLU A 107 -8.53 -9.18 -4.99
C GLU A 107 -7.81 -8.75 -3.69
N GLN A 108 -6.49 -8.63 -3.65
CA GLN A 108 -5.82 -7.96 -2.50
C GLN A 108 -5.00 -6.70 -2.84
N PHE A 109 -5.05 -6.21 -4.08
CA PHE A 109 -4.60 -4.85 -4.40
C PHE A 109 -5.70 -3.82 -4.09
N SER A 110 -6.33 -3.96 -2.93
CA SER A 110 -7.07 -2.86 -2.31
C SER A 110 -6.12 -1.65 -2.29
N SER A 111 -6.53 -0.56 -2.93
CA SER A 111 -5.66 0.49 -3.47
C SER A 111 -4.51 0.86 -2.53
N LEU A 112 -3.27 0.78 -2.99
CA LEU A 112 -2.07 1.13 -2.20
C LEU A 112 -1.97 2.63 -1.84
N PHE A 113 -2.96 3.41 -2.25
CA PHE A 113 -3.13 4.84 -1.99
C PHE A 113 -4.62 5.17 -1.87
N PRO A 114 -5.30 4.68 -0.81
CA PRO A 114 -6.66 5.09 -0.58
C PRO A 114 -6.67 6.59 -0.28
N THR A 115 -7.65 7.29 -0.82
CA THR A 115 -7.93 8.65 -0.41
C THR A 115 -8.48 8.66 1.01
N LEU A 116 -8.32 9.78 1.70
CA LEU A 116 -8.91 9.95 3.03
C LEU A 116 -10.45 9.82 2.98
N GLN A 117 -11.07 10.21 1.86
CA GLN A 117 -12.50 10.06 1.64
C GLN A 117 -12.90 8.57 1.55
N GLU A 118 -12.21 7.78 0.72
CA GLU A 118 -12.46 6.34 0.58
C GLU A 118 -12.29 5.61 1.92
N LEU A 119 -11.32 6.03 2.74
CA LEU A 119 -11.12 5.48 4.07
C LEU A 119 -12.36 5.68 4.97
N PHE A 120 -12.90 6.89 5.03
CA PHE A 120 -14.07 7.16 5.86
C PHE A 120 -15.35 6.49 5.32
N GLU A 121 -15.54 6.46 4.00
CA GLU A 121 -16.72 5.83 3.39
C GLU A 121 -16.78 4.31 3.61
N GLN A 122 -15.64 3.65 3.85
CA GLN A 122 -15.60 2.19 4.07
C GLN A 122 -15.68 1.77 5.54
N LEU A 123 -15.45 2.70 6.48
CA LEU A 123 -15.41 2.40 7.91
C LEU A 123 -16.63 2.92 8.69
N ASP A 124 -17.50 3.71 8.05
CA ASP A 124 -18.78 4.20 8.61
C ASP A 124 -19.96 3.22 8.42
#